data_AF-A0A1A8HLP5-F1
#
_entry.id   AF-A0A1A8HLP5-F1
#
_cell.length_a   1.000
_cell.length_b   1.000
_cell.length_c   1.000
_cell.angle_alpha   90.00
_cell.angle_beta   90.00
_cell.angle_gamma   90.00
#
_symmetry.space_group_name_H-M   'P 1'
#
loop_
_entity.id
_entity.type
_entity.pdbx_description
1 polymer ?
#
loop_
_entity_poly.entity_id
_entity_poly.type
_entity_poly.pdbx_seq_one_letter_code
_entity_poly.pdbx_strand_id
1 'polypeptide(L)'
;MALVMEPISKWTRKQVLDWMKGLDDCLQQYVKSFEREQIGGEQLLHITHQELEELGVTRIGHQELILEAVDLLCALNYGLETENLRTLSHKLNASAKNLQNFILGRRRGGHYDGRASRRLPNDFLTSVVDLIGAAKNLLAWLDRSPFASVTEYSLLKNNIVQLCLELTTIVQQDCTVYETENKILHVCKTLAGICDHIISLSSDSLVSQSAHLEVVHLTSIMPSEGLGMYIKSTYD
;
A
#
# COMPACT_ATOMS: atom_id res chain seq x y z
N MET A 1 -11.41 -26.68 -1.39
CA MET A 1 -10.08 -26.22 -0.97
C MET A 1 -9.89 -24.85 -1.58
N ALA A 2 -9.69 -23.81 -0.77
CA ALA A 2 -9.34 -22.49 -1.29
C ALA A 2 -8.08 -22.64 -2.14
N LEU A 3 -8.08 -22.06 -3.33
CA LEU A 3 -6.87 -22.02 -4.13
C LEU A 3 -5.98 -20.97 -3.50
N VAL A 4 -4.77 -21.38 -3.14
CA VAL A 4 -3.72 -20.42 -2.77
C VAL A 4 -3.31 -19.73 -4.07
N MET A 5 -3.24 -18.40 -4.07
CA MET A 5 -2.71 -17.69 -5.23
C MET A 5 -1.32 -18.24 -5.52
N GLU A 6 -1.09 -18.77 -6.72
CA GLU A 6 0.24 -19.28 -7.05
C GLU A 6 1.25 -18.14 -6.83
N PRO A 7 2.26 -18.33 -5.96
CA PRO A 7 3.17 -17.25 -5.64
C PRO A 7 3.84 -16.80 -6.92
N ILE A 8 3.93 -15.47 -7.10
CA ILE A 8 4.47 -14.88 -8.32
C ILE A 8 5.90 -15.36 -8.57
N SER A 9 6.66 -15.70 -7.54
CA SER A 9 8.00 -16.30 -7.69
C SER A 9 8.02 -17.61 -8.50
N LYS A 10 6.88 -18.30 -8.61
CA LYS A 10 6.71 -19.53 -9.42
C LYS A 10 6.11 -19.29 -10.79
N TRP A 11 5.77 -18.05 -11.13
CA TRP A 11 5.21 -17.75 -12.44
C TRP A 11 6.13 -18.18 -13.57
N THR A 12 5.54 -18.88 -14.51
CA THR A 12 6.14 -19.21 -15.79
C THR A 12 6.39 -17.94 -16.60
N ARG A 13 7.33 -18.02 -17.55
CA ARG A 13 7.64 -16.95 -18.49
C ARG A 13 6.39 -16.47 -19.24
N LYS A 14 5.51 -17.40 -19.59
CA LYS A 14 4.23 -17.07 -20.23
C LYS A 14 3.34 -16.23 -19.32
N GLN A 15 3.22 -16.57 -18.04
CA GLN A 15 2.44 -15.78 -17.07
C GLN A 15 3.03 -14.37 -16.91
N VAL A 16 4.35 -14.22 -16.89
CA VAL A 16 5.01 -12.89 -16.87
C VAL A 16 4.67 -12.09 -18.13
N LEU A 17 4.72 -12.71 -19.30
CA LEU A 17 4.36 -12.03 -20.56
C LEU A 17 2.88 -11.65 -20.62
N ASP A 18 1.99 -12.51 -20.11
CA ASP A 18 0.56 -12.24 -20.07
C ASP A 18 0.23 -11.12 -19.06
N TRP A 19 0.93 -11.06 -17.91
CA TRP A 19 0.86 -9.93 -16.99
C TRP A 19 1.34 -8.62 -17.63
N MET A 20 2.49 -8.65 -18.32
CA MET A 20 3.03 -7.48 -19.03
C MET A 20 2.07 -6.91 -20.08
N LYS A 21 1.30 -7.77 -20.76
CA LYS A 21 0.26 -7.33 -21.72
C LYS A 21 -0.90 -6.57 -21.06
N GLY A 22 -1.06 -6.69 -19.74
CA GLY A 22 -2.05 -5.95 -18.96
C GLY A 22 -1.57 -4.57 -18.49
N LEU A 23 -0.29 -4.23 -18.69
CA LEU A 23 0.25 -2.91 -18.35
C LEU A 23 -0.06 -1.87 -19.43
N ASP A 24 0.26 -0.60 -19.15
CA ASP A 24 0.06 0.54 -20.05
C ASP A 24 0.54 0.29 -21.49
N ASP A 25 -0.19 0.83 -22.46
CA ASP A 25 0.11 0.68 -23.90
C ASP A 25 1.55 1.11 -24.25
N CYS A 26 2.09 2.11 -23.53
CA CYS A 26 3.45 2.60 -23.74
C CYS A 26 4.53 1.56 -23.39
N LEU A 27 4.20 0.53 -22.61
CA LEU A 27 5.10 -0.53 -22.16
C LEU A 27 5.08 -1.76 -23.07
N GLN A 28 4.08 -1.89 -23.95
CA GLN A 28 3.89 -3.07 -24.80
C GLN A 28 5.06 -3.32 -25.77
N GLN A 29 5.82 -2.28 -26.10
CA GLN A 29 7.05 -2.39 -26.90
C GLN A 29 8.14 -3.26 -26.25
N TYR A 30 8.12 -3.43 -24.92
CA TYR A 30 9.13 -4.19 -24.17
C TYR A 30 8.81 -5.67 -24.01
N VAL A 31 7.58 -6.11 -24.31
CA VAL A 31 7.13 -7.51 -24.14
C VAL A 31 8.07 -8.48 -24.86
N LYS A 32 8.53 -8.13 -26.07
CA LYS A 32 9.46 -8.97 -26.85
C LYS A 32 10.85 -9.08 -26.21
N SER A 33 11.31 -8.05 -25.51
CA SER A 33 12.57 -8.11 -24.77
C SER A 33 12.46 -9.06 -23.58
N PHE A 34 11.38 -8.96 -22.80
CA PHE A 34 11.12 -9.86 -21.68
C PHE A 34 10.95 -11.31 -22.15
N GLU A 35 10.32 -11.52 -23.32
CA GLU A 35 10.21 -12.84 -23.93
C GLU A 35 11.58 -13.38 -24.35
N ARG A 36 12.39 -12.57 -25.03
CA ARG A 36 13.74 -12.97 -25.48
C ARG A 36 14.65 -13.33 -24.30
N GLU A 37 14.66 -12.51 -23.25
CA GLU A 37 15.47 -12.76 -22.05
C GLU A 37 14.82 -13.78 -21.10
N GLN A 38 13.65 -14.31 -21.46
CA GLN A 38 13.00 -15.43 -20.76
C GLN A 38 12.72 -15.14 -19.27
N ILE A 39 12.33 -13.90 -18.95
CA ILE A 39 12.11 -13.43 -17.59
C ILE A 39 11.02 -14.26 -16.90
N GLY A 40 11.39 -14.92 -15.79
CA GLY A 40 10.49 -15.67 -14.94
C GLY A 40 9.96 -14.84 -13.77
N GLY A 41 9.00 -15.40 -13.03
CA GLY A 41 8.36 -14.71 -11.91
C GLY A 41 9.31 -14.30 -10.78
N GLU A 42 10.28 -15.14 -10.42
CA GLU A 42 11.29 -14.81 -9.41
C GLU A 42 12.16 -13.60 -9.82
N GLN A 43 12.58 -13.55 -11.09
CA GLN A 43 13.36 -12.44 -11.63
C GLN A 43 12.52 -11.16 -11.70
N LEU A 44 11.26 -11.26 -12.13
CA LEU A 44 10.35 -10.12 -12.19
C LEU A 44 10.21 -9.44 -10.82
N LEU A 45 10.06 -10.22 -9.74
CA LEU A 45 9.87 -9.69 -8.38
C LEU A 45 11.08 -8.93 -7.83
N HIS A 46 12.28 -9.18 -8.38
CA HIS A 46 13.53 -8.56 -7.92
C HIS A 46 14.14 -7.63 -8.97
N ILE A 47 13.38 -7.31 -10.02
CA ILE A 47 13.89 -6.56 -11.16
C ILE A 47 14.31 -5.16 -10.72
N THR A 48 15.51 -4.76 -11.12
CA THR A 48 16.12 -3.47 -10.78
C THR A 48 16.09 -2.50 -11.95
N HIS A 49 16.31 -1.20 -11.68
CA HIS A 49 16.52 -0.20 -12.73
C HIS A 49 17.59 -0.63 -13.74
N GLN A 50 18.68 -1.22 -13.26
CA GLN A 50 19.77 -1.68 -14.13
C GLN A 50 19.33 -2.83 -15.04
N GLU A 51 18.62 -3.84 -14.52
CA GLU A 51 18.13 -4.96 -15.32
C GLU A 51 17.07 -4.49 -16.34
N LEU A 52 16.27 -3.49 -16.00
CA LEU A 52 15.35 -2.85 -16.94
C LEU A 52 16.09 -2.14 -18.09
N GLU A 53 17.20 -1.46 -17.81
CA GLU A 53 18.05 -0.90 -18.87
C GLU A 53 18.63 -1.99 -19.79
N GLU A 54 19.10 -3.10 -19.22
CA GLU A 54 19.62 -4.25 -19.97
C GLU A 54 18.53 -4.91 -20.84
N LEU A 55 17.27 -4.87 -20.41
CA LEU A 55 16.10 -5.29 -21.20
C LEU A 55 15.69 -4.27 -22.28
N GLY A 56 16.36 -3.12 -22.36
CA GLY A 56 16.12 -2.05 -23.32
C GLY A 56 15.09 -1.00 -22.86
N VAL A 57 14.68 -1.04 -21.59
CA VAL A 57 13.82 -0.02 -20.96
C VAL A 57 14.69 1.13 -20.47
N THR A 58 15.13 1.99 -21.37
CA THR A 58 16.06 3.10 -21.04
C THR A 58 15.37 4.40 -20.59
N ARG A 59 14.05 4.49 -20.78
CA ARG A 59 13.28 5.67 -20.35
C ARG A 59 12.94 5.53 -18.88
N ILE A 60 13.44 6.45 -18.05
CA ILE A 60 13.17 6.48 -16.60
C ILE A 60 11.67 6.38 -16.31
N GLY A 61 10.83 7.18 -16.98
CA GLY A 61 9.38 7.11 -16.76
C GLY A 61 8.76 5.74 -17.06
N HIS A 62 9.30 4.97 -18.01
CA HIS A 62 8.82 3.61 -18.28
C HIS A 62 9.36 2.60 -17.25
N GLN A 63 10.59 2.80 -16.75
CA GLN A 63 11.13 2.00 -15.66
C GLN A 63 10.28 2.16 -14.40
N GLU A 64 9.94 3.40 -14.04
CA GLU A 64 9.09 3.69 -12.87
C GLU A 64 7.71 3.04 -12.98
N LEU A 65 7.05 3.08 -14.15
CA LEU A 65 5.76 2.42 -14.34
C LEU A 65 5.85 0.90 -14.17
N ILE A 66 6.91 0.25 -14.69
CA ILE A 66 7.11 -1.19 -14.52
C ILE A 66 7.40 -1.53 -13.07
N LEU A 67 8.28 -0.77 -12.41
CA LEU A 67 8.65 -1.00 -11.00
C LEU A 67 7.44 -0.77 -10.08
N GLU A 68 6.63 0.25 -10.33
CA GLU A 68 5.37 0.48 -9.61
C GLU A 68 4.41 -0.70 -9.78
N ALA A 69 4.27 -1.22 -11.01
CA ALA A 69 3.46 -2.40 -11.26
C ALA A 69 4.01 -3.66 -10.56
N VAL A 70 5.34 -3.82 -10.50
CA VAL A 70 6.00 -4.92 -9.76
C VAL A 70 5.80 -4.76 -8.25
N ASP A 71 5.87 -3.55 -7.71
CA ASP A 71 5.60 -3.27 -6.29
C ASP A 71 4.16 -3.64 -5.92
N LEU A 72 3.19 -3.30 -6.77
CA LEU A 72 1.79 -3.72 -6.60
C LEU A 72 1.65 -5.24 -6.66
N LEU A 73 2.39 -5.90 -7.55
CA LEU A 73 2.41 -7.35 -7.67
C LEU A 73 3.03 -8.03 -6.44
N CYS A 74 4.10 -7.47 -5.89
CA CYS A 74 4.70 -7.88 -4.61
C CYS A 74 3.70 -7.72 -3.46
N ALA A 75 3.04 -6.57 -3.36
CA ALA A 75 2.02 -6.33 -2.34
C ALA A 75 0.87 -7.35 -2.44
N LEU A 76 0.49 -7.75 -3.65
CA LEU A 76 -0.46 -8.84 -3.89
C LEU A 76 0.07 -10.19 -3.40
N ASN A 77 1.31 -10.54 -3.77
CA ASN A 77 1.98 -11.80 -3.46
C ASN A 77 2.08 -12.07 -1.95
N TYR A 78 2.42 -11.02 -1.20
CA TYR A 78 2.73 -11.13 0.23
C TYR A 78 1.57 -10.69 1.13
N GLY A 79 0.65 -9.87 0.63
CA GLY A 79 -0.38 -9.19 1.42
C GLY A 79 -1.77 -9.83 1.38
N LEU A 80 -2.21 -10.44 0.27
CA LEU A 80 -3.63 -10.88 0.14
C LEU A 80 -4.08 -11.90 1.19
N GLU A 81 -3.24 -12.90 1.46
CA GLU A 81 -3.61 -14.02 2.33
C GLU A 81 -3.28 -13.76 3.81
N THR A 82 -2.43 -12.78 4.10
CA THR A 82 -1.92 -12.52 5.46
C THR A 82 -2.48 -11.25 6.08
N GLU A 83 -2.90 -10.29 5.26
CA GLU A 83 -3.42 -9.01 5.72
C GLU A 83 -4.95 -8.97 5.60
N ASN A 84 -5.56 -8.36 6.61
CA ASN A 84 -6.97 -8.00 6.65
C ASN A 84 -7.11 -6.64 7.33
N LEU A 85 -8.30 -6.04 7.25
CA LEU A 85 -8.55 -4.71 7.77
C LEU A 85 -8.20 -4.59 9.26
N ARG A 86 -8.44 -5.63 10.07
CA ARG A 86 -8.06 -5.69 11.48
C ARG A 86 -6.55 -5.61 11.68
N THR A 87 -5.77 -6.46 11.01
CA THR A 87 -4.30 -6.49 11.13
C THR A 87 -3.66 -5.18 10.68
N LEU A 88 -4.13 -4.60 9.57
CA LEU A 88 -3.66 -3.30 9.06
C LEU A 88 -3.99 -2.16 10.03
N SER A 89 -5.19 -2.18 10.61
CA SER A 89 -5.59 -1.21 11.64
C SER A 89 -4.73 -1.33 12.90
N HIS A 90 -4.38 -2.55 13.32
CA HIS A 90 -3.44 -2.76 14.42
C HIS A 90 -2.03 -2.25 14.11
N LYS A 91 -1.51 -2.50 12.89
CA LYS A 91 -0.20 -2.00 12.45
C LYS A 91 -0.15 -0.46 12.47
N LEU A 92 -1.17 0.20 11.93
CA LEU A 92 -1.27 1.66 11.95
C LEU A 92 -1.35 2.21 13.39
N ASN A 93 -2.19 1.61 14.24
CA ASN A 93 -2.31 1.99 15.65
C ASN A 93 -0.99 1.83 16.41
N ALA A 94 -0.28 0.72 16.19
CA ALA A 94 1.01 0.47 16.80
C ALA A 94 2.05 1.52 16.37
N SER A 95 2.12 1.84 15.08
CA SER A 95 3.00 2.88 14.56
C SER A 95 2.69 4.26 15.19
N ALA A 96 1.41 4.62 15.28
CA ALA A 96 0.97 5.88 15.89
C ALA A 96 1.34 5.96 17.38
N LYS A 97 1.20 4.85 18.13
CA LYS A 97 1.58 4.75 19.55
C LYS A 97 3.10 4.78 19.73
N ASN A 98 3.86 4.14 18.84
CA ASN A 98 5.32 4.18 18.88
C ASN A 98 5.85 5.60 18.68
N LEU A 99 5.32 6.35 17.70
CA LEU A 99 5.70 7.75 17.50
C LEU A 99 5.33 8.63 18.70
N GLN A 100 4.15 8.42 19.30
CA GLN A 100 3.78 9.11 20.55
C GLN A 100 4.76 8.82 21.69
N ASN A 101 5.09 7.55 21.90
CA ASN A 101 6.03 7.12 22.94
C ASN A 101 7.43 7.67 22.69
N PHE A 102 7.87 7.73 21.44
CA PHE A 102 9.14 8.33 21.04
C PHE A 102 9.20 9.82 21.43
N ILE A 103 8.16 10.58 21.09
CA ILE A 103 8.04 12.01 21.46
C ILE A 103 8.06 12.20 22.97
N LEU A 104 7.23 11.44 23.69
CA LEU A 104 7.11 11.53 25.14
C LEU A 104 8.41 11.12 25.85
N GLY A 105 9.10 10.09 25.32
CA GLY A 105 10.39 9.64 25.82
C GLY A 105 11.47 10.71 25.67
N ARG A 106 11.55 11.36 24.50
CA ARG A 106 12.48 12.48 24.27
C ARG A 106 12.25 13.65 25.22
N ARG A 107 10.99 14.02 25.46
CA ARG A 107 10.63 15.13 26.37
C ARG A 107 10.97 14.87 27.82
N ARG A 108 11.05 13.60 28.23
CA ARG A 108 11.46 13.21 29.60
C ARG A 108 12.99 13.20 29.78
N GLY A 109 13.76 13.25 28.69
CA GLY A 109 15.22 13.28 28.74
C GLY A 109 15.75 14.63 29.22
N GLY A 110 16.78 14.63 30.06
CA GLY A 110 17.37 15.84 30.65
C GLY A 110 18.04 16.81 29.66
N HIS A 111 18.19 16.43 28.40
CA HIS A 111 18.82 17.23 27.34
C HIS A 111 17.84 17.63 26.20
N TYR A 112 16.54 17.67 26.47
CA TYR A 112 15.55 18.06 25.47
C TYR A 112 15.62 19.57 25.14
N ASP A 113 16.02 19.91 23.92
CA ASP A 113 16.19 21.27 23.41
C ASP A 113 15.10 21.69 22.40
N GLY A 114 13.98 20.97 22.34
CA GLY A 114 12.99 21.12 21.27
C GLY A 114 12.32 22.49 21.15
N ARG A 115 12.43 23.38 22.15
CA ARG A 115 11.97 24.77 22.07
C ARG A 115 12.97 25.71 21.37
N ALA A 116 14.25 25.34 21.34
CA ALA A 116 15.31 26.10 20.68
C ALA A 116 15.69 25.49 19.32
N SER A 117 15.59 24.16 19.20
CA SER A 117 15.87 23.44 17.96
C SER A 117 14.72 23.54 16.95
N ARG A 118 15.08 23.64 15.68
CA ARG A 118 14.19 23.55 14.50
C ARG A 118 14.47 22.32 13.65
N ARG A 119 15.47 21.51 14.03
CA ARG A 119 15.88 20.33 13.27
C ARG A 119 15.30 19.08 13.90
N LEU A 120 14.46 18.37 13.16
CA LEU A 120 13.94 17.07 13.56
C LEU A 120 15.04 15.99 13.48
N PRO A 121 15.14 15.09 14.47
CA PRO A 121 16.05 13.94 14.39
C PRO A 121 15.68 12.99 13.24
N ASN A 122 16.67 12.28 12.69
CA ASN A 122 16.41 11.33 11.60
C ASN A 122 15.48 10.19 12.03
N ASP A 123 15.68 9.61 13.22
CA ASP A 123 14.82 8.52 13.72
C ASP A 123 13.35 8.95 13.91
N PHE A 124 13.14 10.25 14.18
CA PHE A 124 11.81 10.84 14.22
C PHE A 124 11.16 10.86 12.83
N LEU A 125 11.91 11.31 11.83
CA LEU A 125 11.45 11.34 10.44
C LEU A 125 11.19 9.93 9.91
N THR A 126 12.05 8.97 10.23
CA THR A 126 11.82 7.54 9.91
C THR A 126 10.51 7.06 10.52
N SER A 127 10.26 7.35 11.80
CA SER A 127 9.00 6.96 12.46
C SER A 127 7.76 7.60 11.83
N VAL A 128 7.87 8.84 11.32
CA VAL A 128 6.81 9.49 10.55
C VAL A 128 6.58 8.80 9.21
N VAL A 129 7.64 8.44 8.49
CA VAL A 129 7.56 7.69 7.23
C VAL A 129 6.93 6.32 7.44
N ASP A 130 7.32 5.59 8.49
CA ASP A 130 6.73 4.30 8.86
C ASP A 130 5.24 4.41 9.17
N LEU A 131 4.83 5.50 9.85
CA LEU A 131 3.42 5.79 10.12
C LEU A 131 2.62 6.04 8.84
N ILE A 132 3.16 6.84 7.92
CA ILE A 132 2.54 7.10 6.62
C ILE A 132 2.47 5.81 5.79
N GLY A 133 3.51 4.98 5.80
CA GLY A 133 3.54 3.68 5.13
C GLY A 133 2.44 2.75 5.64
N ALA A 134 2.30 2.62 6.97
CA ALA A 134 1.22 1.84 7.57
C ALA A 134 -0.17 2.36 7.19
N ALA A 135 -0.34 3.69 7.10
CA ALA A 135 -1.59 4.31 6.69
C ALA A 135 -1.91 4.04 5.21
N LYS A 136 -0.91 4.13 4.32
CA LYS A 136 -1.06 3.80 2.90
C LYS A 136 -1.52 2.36 2.70
N ASN A 137 -0.96 1.41 3.44
CA ASN A 137 -1.38 0.01 3.35
C ASN A 137 -2.84 -0.18 3.76
N LEU A 138 -3.28 0.49 4.84
CA LEU A 138 -4.68 0.47 5.26
C LEU A 138 -5.61 1.11 4.20
N LEU A 139 -5.22 2.25 3.63
CA LEU A 139 -5.96 2.94 2.58
C LEU A 139 -6.12 2.08 1.33
N ALA A 140 -5.04 1.43 0.87
CA ALA A 140 -5.05 0.53 -0.27
C ALA A 140 -5.99 -0.67 -0.07
N TRP A 141 -6.23 -1.08 1.18
CA TRP A 141 -7.22 -2.12 1.50
C TRP A 141 -8.64 -1.58 1.50
N LEU A 142 -8.87 -0.38 2.02
CA LEU A 142 -10.16 0.31 2.00
C LEU A 142 -10.62 0.67 0.58
N ASP A 143 -9.69 0.82 -0.36
CA ASP A 143 -9.96 1.06 -1.78
C ASP A 143 -10.45 -0.17 -2.55
N ARG A 144 -10.46 -1.35 -1.91
CA ARG A 144 -10.94 -2.59 -2.53
C ARG A 144 -12.43 -2.78 -2.26
N SER A 145 -13.11 -3.45 -3.19
CA SER A 145 -14.46 -3.97 -2.94
C SER A 145 -14.41 -5.04 -1.85
N PRO A 146 -15.41 -5.12 -0.92
CA PRO A 146 -16.62 -4.29 -0.86
C PRO A 146 -16.43 -2.96 -0.13
N PHE A 147 -15.31 -2.73 0.56
CA PHE A 147 -15.09 -1.57 1.44
C PHE A 147 -15.25 -0.23 0.72
N ALA A 148 -14.76 -0.11 -0.51
CA ALA A 148 -14.87 1.10 -1.33
C ALA A 148 -16.33 1.53 -1.60
N SER A 149 -17.28 0.61 -1.52
CA SER A 149 -18.71 0.87 -1.73
C SER A 149 -19.47 1.24 -0.45
N VAL A 150 -18.83 1.14 0.71
CA VAL A 150 -19.45 1.40 2.02
C VAL A 150 -19.11 2.82 2.48
N THR A 151 -20.16 3.62 2.71
CA THR A 151 -20.04 5.05 3.07
C THR A 151 -19.20 5.28 4.34
N GLU A 152 -19.35 4.44 5.37
CA GLU A 152 -18.60 4.59 6.62
C GLU A 152 -17.09 4.44 6.40
N TYR A 153 -16.66 3.42 5.65
CA TYR A 153 -15.26 3.21 5.30
C TYR A 153 -14.71 4.32 4.40
N SER A 154 -15.55 4.90 3.52
CA SER A 154 -15.16 6.05 2.70
C SER A 154 -14.86 7.29 3.54
N LEU A 155 -15.64 7.55 4.60
CA LEU A 155 -15.38 8.66 5.53
C LEU A 155 -14.08 8.44 6.32
N LEU A 156 -13.85 7.22 6.82
CA LEU A 156 -12.63 6.86 7.53
C LEU A 156 -11.40 7.00 6.63
N LYS A 157 -11.48 6.52 5.39
CA LYS A 157 -10.45 6.68 4.36
C LYS A 157 -10.09 8.16 4.16
N ASN A 158 -11.08 9.02 3.92
CA ASN A 158 -10.85 10.45 3.69
C ASN A 158 -10.17 11.12 4.90
N ASN A 159 -10.58 10.77 6.11
CA ASN A 159 -9.95 11.27 7.34
C ASN A 159 -8.49 10.82 7.45
N ILE A 160 -8.18 9.55 7.17
CA ILE A 160 -6.80 9.04 7.18
C ILE A 160 -5.94 9.76 6.13
N VAL A 161 -6.45 9.97 4.92
CA VAL A 161 -5.76 10.72 3.85
C VAL A 161 -5.45 12.14 4.33
N GLN A 162 -6.44 12.85 4.88
CA GLN A 162 -6.26 14.21 5.38
C GLN A 162 -5.19 14.27 6.48
N LEU A 163 -5.20 13.32 7.42
CA LEU A 163 -4.20 13.25 8.49
C LEU A 163 -2.79 12.94 7.97
N CYS A 164 -2.64 12.12 6.93
CA CYS A 164 -1.33 11.87 6.31
C CYS A 164 -0.79 13.11 5.58
N LEU A 165 -1.67 13.86 4.91
CA LEU A 165 -1.30 15.13 4.28
C LEU A 165 -0.93 16.19 5.32
N GLU A 166 -1.69 16.27 6.41
CA GLU A 166 -1.38 17.14 7.55
C GLU A 166 -0.02 16.78 8.16
N LEU A 167 0.24 15.49 8.40
CA LEU A 167 1.51 14.99 8.94
C LEU A 167 2.70 15.38 8.04
N THR A 168 2.56 15.19 6.73
CA THR A 168 3.57 15.59 5.73
C THR A 168 3.80 17.10 5.74
N THR A 169 2.73 17.89 5.88
CA THR A 169 2.81 19.34 5.96
C THR A 169 3.51 19.78 7.25
N ILE A 170 3.16 19.18 8.39
CA ILE A 170 3.73 19.51 9.70
C ILE A 170 5.24 19.30 9.72
N VAL A 171 5.75 18.18 9.18
CA VAL A 171 7.20 17.91 9.16
C VAL A 171 7.99 18.84 8.23
N GLN A 172 7.31 19.52 7.31
CA GLN A 172 7.90 20.49 6.39
C GLN A 172 7.79 21.95 6.90
N GLN A 173 6.98 22.21 7.93
CA GLN A 173 6.80 23.56 8.48
C GLN A 173 8.04 24.04 9.24
N ASP A 174 8.46 25.28 8.98
CA ASP A 174 9.53 25.94 9.73
C ASP A 174 9.02 26.45 11.09
N CYS A 175 8.96 25.53 12.06
CA CYS A 175 8.59 25.79 13.44
C CYS A 175 9.54 25.05 14.40
N THR A 176 9.41 25.32 15.69
CA THR A 176 10.24 24.64 16.69
C THR A 176 9.88 23.16 16.75
N VAL A 177 10.86 22.31 17.08
CA VAL A 177 10.63 20.85 17.24
C VAL A 177 9.51 20.57 18.24
N TYR A 178 9.38 21.38 19.29
CA TYR A 178 8.31 21.27 20.28
C TYR A 178 6.92 21.51 19.69
N GLU A 179 6.76 22.51 18.81
CA GLU A 179 5.51 22.80 18.11
C GLU A 179 5.17 21.69 17.12
N THR A 180 6.14 21.25 16.31
CA THR A 180 5.97 20.13 15.38
C THR A 180 5.52 18.87 16.13
N GLU A 181 6.19 18.51 17.22
CA GLU A 181 5.85 17.35 18.04
C GLU A 181 4.43 17.44 18.62
N ASN A 182 3.97 18.62 19.07
CA ASN A 182 2.61 18.79 19.59
C ASN A 182 1.54 18.55 18.52
N LYS A 183 1.75 19.06 17.30
CA LYS A 183 0.84 18.83 16.18
C LYS A 183 0.81 17.36 15.79
N ILE A 184 1.99 16.71 15.73
CA ILE A 184 2.10 15.28 15.41
C ILE A 184 1.44 14.41 16.47
N LEU A 185 1.57 14.74 17.77
CA LEU A 185 0.85 14.04 18.84
C LEU A 185 -0.67 14.08 18.64
N HIS A 186 -1.22 15.21 18.18
CA HIS A 186 -2.64 15.32 17.86
C HIS A 186 -3.03 14.40 16.71
N VAL A 187 -2.28 14.43 15.59
CA VAL A 187 -2.49 13.56 14.43
C VAL A 187 -2.44 12.08 14.84
N CYS A 188 -1.42 11.67 15.59
CA CYS A 188 -1.27 10.29 16.06
C CYS A 188 -2.44 9.84 16.95
N LYS A 189 -2.96 10.72 17.81
CA LYS A 189 -4.11 10.42 18.66
C LYS A 189 -5.37 10.21 17.83
N THR A 190 -5.60 11.06 16.83
CA THR A 190 -6.75 10.93 15.93
C THR A 190 -6.64 9.67 15.07
N LEU A 191 -5.46 9.36 14.50
CA LEU A 191 -5.22 8.11 13.76
C LEU A 191 -5.47 6.87 14.63
N ALA A 192 -4.96 6.85 15.87
CA ALA A 192 -5.19 5.74 16.80
C ALA A 192 -6.69 5.55 17.09
N GLY A 193 -7.45 6.64 17.26
CA GLY A 193 -8.90 6.59 17.44
C GLY A 193 -9.65 6.02 16.22
N ILE A 194 -9.23 6.38 15.01
CA ILE A 194 -9.77 5.79 13.77
C ILE A 194 -9.48 4.29 13.71
N CYS A 195 -8.25 3.87 14.04
CA CYS A 195 -7.90 2.46 14.07
C CYS A 195 -8.72 1.68 15.11
N ASP A 196 -8.88 2.22 16.31
CA ASP A 196 -9.69 1.61 17.37
C ASP A 196 -11.16 1.48 16.94
N HIS A 197 -11.70 2.47 16.22
CA HIS A 197 -13.04 2.41 15.61
C HIS A 197 -13.14 1.25 14.60
N ILE A 198 -12.21 1.17 13.64
CA ILE A 198 -12.19 0.08 12.64
C ILE A 198 -12.06 -1.30 13.32
N ILE A 199 -11.22 -1.42 14.35
CA ILE A 199 -11.07 -2.65 15.14
C ILE A 199 -12.37 -2.98 15.90
N SER A 200 -13.10 -1.98 16.39
CA SER A 200 -14.38 -2.19 17.08
C SER A 200 -15.50 -2.67 16.15
N LEU A 201 -15.42 -2.35 14.85
CA LEU A 201 -16.33 -2.85 13.81
C LEU A 201 -16.14 -4.34 13.50
N SER A 202 -15.19 -5.01 14.17
CA SER A 202 -14.76 -6.37 13.83
C SER A 202 -15.70 -7.52 14.20
N SER A 203 -16.91 -7.19 14.66
CA SER A 203 -18.08 -8.10 14.66
C SER A 203 -18.54 -8.43 13.23
N ASP A 204 -18.15 -7.60 12.26
CA ASP A 204 -18.38 -7.84 10.84
C ASP A 204 -17.33 -8.85 10.29
N SER A 205 -17.81 -9.94 9.68
CA SER A 205 -16.96 -11.01 9.14
C SER A 205 -15.99 -10.47 8.09
N LEU A 206 -16.37 -9.40 7.38
CA LEU A 206 -15.57 -8.73 6.36
C LEU A 206 -14.27 -8.12 6.91
N VAL A 207 -14.27 -7.63 8.16
CA VAL A 207 -13.10 -6.96 8.77
C VAL A 207 -12.01 -7.96 9.16
N SER A 208 -12.41 -9.20 9.45
CA SER A 208 -11.53 -10.25 9.96
C SER A 208 -11.08 -11.24 8.89
N GLN A 209 -11.75 -11.27 7.73
CA GLN A 209 -11.41 -12.16 6.62
C GLN A 209 -10.25 -11.59 5.81
N SER A 210 -9.27 -12.44 5.52
CA SER A 210 -8.29 -12.17 4.47
C SER A 210 -8.95 -12.36 3.10
N ALA A 211 -8.35 -11.76 2.08
CA ALA A 211 -8.74 -12.08 0.71
C ALA A 211 -8.36 -13.53 0.42
N HIS A 212 -9.19 -14.24 -0.35
CA HIS A 212 -8.90 -15.59 -0.81
C HIS A 212 -9.29 -15.74 -2.27
N LEU A 213 -8.61 -16.63 -2.98
CA LEU A 213 -8.88 -16.93 -4.37
C LEU A 213 -9.78 -18.17 -4.47
N GLU A 214 -10.86 -18.05 -5.24
CA GLU A 214 -11.77 -19.15 -5.54
C GLU A 214 -11.92 -19.30 -7.06
N VAL A 215 -11.76 -20.53 -7.58
CA VAL A 215 -12.07 -20.82 -8.99
C VAL A 215 -13.55 -21.14 -9.11
N VAL A 216 -14.25 -20.25 -9.80
CA VAL A 216 -15.67 -20.39 -10.09
C VAL A 216 -15.82 -20.91 -11.52
N HIS A 217 -16.55 -22.02 -11.68
CA HIS A 217 -16.90 -22.54 -13.00
C HIS A 217 -18.21 -21.88 -13.45
N LEU A 218 -18.13 -21.04 -14.46
CA LEU A 218 -19.30 -20.41 -15.05
C LEU A 218 -19.98 -21.42 -15.98
N THR A 219 -21.20 -21.81 -15.63
CA THR A 219 -22.05 -22.67 -16.45
C THR A 219 -23.03 -21.81 -17.25
N SER A 220 -23.47 -22.32 -18.41
CA SER A 220 -24.54 -21.70 -19.21
C SER A 220 -24.26 -20.27 -19.71
N ILE A 221 -23.01 -19.97 -20.12
CA ILE A 221 -22.68 -18.69 -20.76
C ILE A 221 -23.31 -18.65 -22.17
N MET A 222 -24.22 -17.72 -22.40
CA MET A 222 -24.73 -17.42 -23.73
C MET A 222 -23.68 -16.63 -24.51
N PRO A 223 -23.20 -17.10 -25.69
CA PRO A 223 -22.16 -16.41 -26.46
C PRO A 223 -22.48 -14.96 -26.81
N SER A 224 -23.77 -14.62 -26.89
CA SER A 224 -24.27 -13.27 -27.20
C SER A 224 -24.32 -12.32 -26.01
N GLU A 225 -24.34 -12.83 -24.77
CA GLU A 225 -24.50 -12.01 -23.55
C GLU A 225 -23.18 -11.81 -22.79
N GLY A 226 -22.16 -12.62 -23.11
CA GLY A 226 -20.87 -12.59 -22.40
C GLY A 226 -21.02 -13.05 -20.95
N LEU A 227 -20.05 -12.69 -20.10
CA LEU A 227 -20.03 -13.13 -18.68
C LEU A 227 -20.97 -12.33 -17.77
N GLY A 228 -21.68 -11.33 -18.30
CA GLY A 228 -22.47 -10.39 -17.47
C GLY A 228 -21.63 -9.55 -16.49
N MET A 229 -20.29 -9.57 -16.63
CA MET A 229 -19.34 -8.82 -15.83
C MET A 229 -18.70 -7.73 -16.69
N TYR A 230 -18.66 -6.52 -16.15
CA TYR A 230 -17.91 -5.41 -16.72
C TYR A 230 -16.78 -5.04 -15.77
N ILE A 231 -15.54 -5.32 -16.17
CA ILE A 231 -14.35 -4.90 -15.42
C ILE A 231 -14.08 -3.46 -15.82
N LYS A 232 -14.46 -2.51 -14.95
CA LYS A 232 -14.13 -1.09 -15.15
C LYS A 232 -12.77 -0.81 -14.52
N SER A 233 -11.83 -0.28 -15.29
CA SER A 233 -10.60 0.29 -14.73
C SER A 233 -10.97 1.49 -13.87
N THR A 234 -10.33 1.67 -12.72
CA THR A 234 -10.59 2.78 -11.78
C THR A 234 -10.21 4.16 -12.33
N TYR A 235 -9.60 4.21 -13.51
CA TYR A 235 -9.20 5.43 -14.21
C TYR A 235 -10.17 5.76 -15.36
N ASP A 236 -11.37 6.20 -15.00
CA ASP A 236 -12.32 6.92 -15.88
C ASP A 236 -12.82 8.17 -15.14
#